data_AF-A0A2K2RCI3-F1
#
_entry.id   AF-A0A2K2RCI3-F1
#
_cell.length_a   1.000
_cell.length_b   1.000
_cell.length_c   1.000
_cell.angle_alpha   90.00
_cell.angle_beta   90.00
_cell.angle_gamma   90.00
#
_symmetry.space_group_name_H-M   'P 1'
#
loop_
_entity.id
_entity.type
_entity.pdbx_description
1 polymer ?
#
loop_
_entity_poly.entity_id
_entity_poly.type
_entity_poly.pdbx_seq_one_letter_code
_entity_poly.pdbx_strand_id
1 'polypeptide(L)' 'MRDDVPVAEPRTGRPDPAARRIASTAGDGVRTLADAAAGRRPEAGGQAAHEGPAVTTRPPDSGAGRRWRSTDVAG' A
#
# COMPACT_ATOMS: atom_id res chain seq x y z
N MET A 1 1.31 -13.21 0.10
CA MET A 1 1.21 -13.35 1.58
C MET A 1 2.11 -14.50 1.95
N ARG A 2 3.02 -14.29 2.89
CA ARG A 2 3.79 -15.36 3.55
C ARG A 2 3.54 -15.19 5.03
N ASP A 3 3.09 -16.27 5.68
CA ASP A 3 2.80 -16.30 7.12
C ASP A 3 1.86 -15.17 7.56
N ASP A 4 0.77 -14.96 6.81
CA ASP A 4 -0.22 -13.88 7.03
C ASP A 4 0.34 -12.45 6.97
N VAL A 5 1.60 -12.28 6.56
CA VAL A 5 2.23 -10.99 6.33
C VAL A 5 2.15 -10.62 4.84
N PRO A 6 1.72 -9.39 4.52
CA PRO A 6 1.84 -8.86 3.16
C PRO A 6 3.31 -8.64 2.81
N VAL A 7 3.85 -9.54 1.98
CA VAL A 7 5.19 -9.46 1.39
C VAL A 7 5.12 -9.10 -0.09
N ALA A 8 6.08 -8.29 -0.54
CA ALA A 8 6.31 -8.04 -1.96
C ALA A 8 7.09 -9.21 -2.56
N GLU A 9 6.56 -9.81 -3.62
CA GLU A 9 7.21 -10.93 -4.32
C GLU A 9 7.55 -10.56 -5.77
N PRO A 10 8.66 -11.08 -6.34
CA PRO A 10 9.00 -10.89 -7.74
C PRO A 10 7.89 -11.44 -8.65
N ARG A 11 7.40 -10.62 -9.58
CA ARG A 11 6.29 -11.01 -10.45
C ARG A 11 6.77 -11.48 -11.82
N THR A 12 6.07 -12.47 -12.41
CA THR A 12 6.21 -12.88 -13.81
C THR A 12 5.06 -12.31 -14.68
N GLY A 13 5.35 -11.92 -15.92
CA GLY A 13 4.37 -11.40 -16.89
C GLY A 13 4.02 -9.90 -16.76
N ARG A 14 3.15 -9.38 -17.65
CA ARG A 14 2.73 -7.96 -17.64
C ARG A 14 1.70 -7.73 -16.52
N PRO A 15 1.97 -6.84 -15.55
CA PRO A 15 1.03 -6.59 -14.47
C PRO A 15 -0.19 -5.83 -14.99
N ASP A 16 -1.36 -6.30 -14.56
CA ASP A 16 -2.63 -5.59 -14.67
C ASP A 16 -2.47 -4.15 -14.12
N PRO A 17 -3.01 -3.11 -14.78
CA PRO A 17 -2.91 -1.75 -14.27
C PRO A 17 -3.41 -1.57 -12.83
N ALA A 18 -4.42 -2.32 -12.37
CA ALA A 18 -4.90 -2.31 -10.99
C ALA A 18 -3.96 -3.07 -10.01
N ALA A 19 -3.00 -3.85 -10.54
CA ALA A 19 -1.92 -4.43 -9.76
C ALA A 19 -0.69 -3.50 -9.67
N ARG A 20 -0.68 -2.37 -10.39
CA ARG A 20 0.42 -1.40 -10.36
C ARG A 20 0.15 -0.32 -9.33
N ARG A 21 1.19 0.06 -8.58
CA ARG A 21 1.14 1.14 -7.60
C ARG A 21 2.09 2.27 -7.98
N ILE A 22 1.59 3.49 -7.96
CA ILE A 22 2.40 4.71 -8.01
C ILE A 22 2.72 5.09 -6.55
N ALA A 23 4.00 5.15 -6.22
CA ALA A 23 4.48 5.59 -4.92
C ALA A 23 4.90 7.06 -4.99
N SER A 24 4.33 7.89 -4.12
CA SER A 24 4.70 9.31 -4.00
C SER A 24 5.20 9.60 -2.59
N THR A 25 6.28 10.36 -2.47
CA THR A 25 6.89 10.77 -1.21
C THR A 25 7.13 12.27 -1.19
N ALA A 26 7.07 12.88 0.00
CA ALA A 26 7.47 14.26 0.23
C ALA A 26 8.95 14.40 0.65
N GLY A 27 9.70 13.29 0.71
CA GLY A 27 11.10 13.27 1.17
C GLY A 27 11.28 12.93 2.66
N ASP A 28 10.20 12.70 3.40
CA ASP A 28 10.17 12.36 4.83
C ASP A 28 10.22 10.85 5.12
N GLY A 29 10.48 10.03 4.10
CA GLY A 29 10.48 8.56 4.20
C GLY A 29 9.08 7.94 4.30
N VAL A 30 8.03 8.76 4.29
CA VAL A 30 6.64 8.30 4.22
C VAL A 30 6.17 8.35 2.77
N ARG A 31 5.42 7.32 2.38
CA ARG A 31 4.89 7.18 1.03
C ARG A 31 3.37 7.07 1.04
N THR A 32 2.75 7.64 0.03
CA THR A 32 1.39 7.29 -0.37
C THR A 32 1.45 6.37 -1.58
N LEU A 33 0.52 5.42 -1.65
CA LEU A 33 0.41 4.49 -2.76
C LEU A 33 -0.92 4.75 -3.48
N ALA A 34 -0.91 4.75 -4.80
CA ALA A 34 -2.13 4.85 -5.60
C ALA A 34 -2.16 3.76 -6.65
N ASP A 35 -3.33 3.18 -6.87
CA ASP A 35 -3.63 2.35 -8.01
C ASP A 35 -3.40 3.09 -9.33
N ALA A 36 -2.67 2.50 -10.28
CA ALA A 36 -2.40 3.16 -11.56
C ALA A 36 -3.63 3.21 -12.48
N ALA A 37 -4.62 2.34 -12.30
CA ALA A 37 -5.82 2.30 -13.14
C ALA A 37 -6.87 3.33 -12.67
N ALA A 38 -7.09 3.43 -11.36
CA ALA A 38 -8.20 4.20 -10.79
C ALA A 38 -7.79 5.28 -9.77
N GLY A 39 -6.50 5.44 -9.45
CA GLY A 39 -6.02 6.41 -8.48
C GLY A 39 -6.46 6.16 -7.02
N ARG A 40 -7.06 5.00 -6.73
CA ARG A 40 -7.49 4.62 -5.37
C ARG A 40 -6.29 4.30 -4.49
N ARG A 41 -6.34 4.66 -3.21
CA ARG A 41 -5.23 4.43 -2.27
C ARG A 41 -5.55 3.30 -1.31
N PRO A 42 -4.56 2.46 -0.97
CA PRO A 42 -4.71 1.48 0.11
C PRO A 42 -4.77 2.22 1.46
N GLU A 43 -5.73 1.81 2.27
CA GLU A 43 -6.00 2.36 3.60
C GLU A 43 -6.15 1.19 4.59
N ALA A 44 -5.50 1.28 5.74
CA ALA A 44 -5.83 0.45 6.90
C ALA A 44 -7.27 0.74 7.32
N GLY A 45 -8.16 -0.26 7.25
CA GLY A 45 -9.61 -0.09 7.28
C GLY A 45 -10.08 0.91 8.36
N GLY A 46 -10.74 1.99 7.91
CA GLY A 46 -11.30 3.00 8.82
C GLY A 46 -10.27 3.84 9.57
N GLN A 47 -9.03 3.92 9.09
CA GLN A 47 -7.90 4.57 9.78
C GLN A 47 -7.56 3.90 11.12
N ALA A 48 -7.83 2.59 11.22
CA ALA A 48 -7.53 1.82 12.41
C ALA A 48 -6.04 1.89 12.79
N ALA A 49 -5.79 2.09 14.09
CA ALA A 49 -4.46 2.07 14.70
C ALA A 49 -4.21 0.81 15.55
N HIS A 50 -5.18 -0.11 15.61
CA HIS A 50 -5.02 -1.42 16.25
C HIS A 50 -4.50 -2.46 15.25
N GLU A 51 -4.09 -3.61 15.74
CA GLU A 51 -3.60 -4.73 14.94
C GLU A 51 -4.76 -5.49 14.25
N GLY A 52 -4.49 -6.04 13.07
CA GLY A 52 -5.45 -6.85 12.31
C GLY A 52 -6.47 -6.14 11.40
N PRO A 53 -6.48 -4.81 11.17
CA PRO A 53 -7.43 -4.23 10.22
C PRO A 53 -7.05 -4.64 8.80
N ALA A 54 -8.06 -5.09 8.04
CA ALA A 54 -7.87 -5.34 6.62
C ALA A 54 -7.45 -4.06 5.88
N VAL A 55 -6.53 -4.20 4.92
CA VAL A 55 -6.16 -3.12 4.01
C VAL A 55 -7.14 -3.09 2.83
N THR A 56 -7.83 -1.97 2.62
CA THR A 56 -8.81 -1.80 1.53
C THR A 56 -8.45 -0.63 0.62
N THR A 57 -8.94 -0.62 -0.63
CA THR A 57 -8.72 0.50 -1.55
C THR A 57 -9.87 1.50 -1.51
N ARG A 58 -9.57 2.77 -1.21
CA ARG A 58 -10.56 3.84 -1.03
C ARG A 58 -10.25 5.05 -1.94
N PRO A 59 -11.24 5.87 -2.34
CA PRO A 59 -10.99 7.16 -3.01
C PRO A 59 -10.04 8.03 -2.18
N PRO A 60 -9.13 8.82 -2.79
CA PRO A 60 -8.09 9.56 -2.05
C PRO A 60 -8.66 10.53 -1.00
N ASP A 61 -8.14 10.44 0.21
CA ASP A 61 -8.28 11.45 1.27
C ASP A 61 -6.92 11.67 1.98
N SER A 62 -6.87 12.64 2.89
CA SER A 62 -5.67 13.02 3.65
C SER A 62 -5.46 12.19 4.94
N GLY A 63 -6.19 11.08 5.09
CA GLY A 63 -6.18 10.22 6.26
C GLY A 63 -4.85 9.55 6.57
N ALA A 64 -4.56 9.37 7.87
CA ALA A 64 -3.31 8.76 8.34
C ALA A 64 -3.15 7.30 7.89
N GLY A 65 -4.25 6.54 7.75
CA GLY A 65 -4.25 5.14 7.34
C GLY A 65 -3.72 4.85 5.93
N ARG A 66 -3.29 5.87 5.18
CA ARG A 66 -2.78 5.80 3.79
C ARG A 66 -1.30 6.15 3.68
N ARG A 67 -0.64 6.37 4.81
CA ARG A 67 0.78 6.69 4.93
C ARG A 67 1.54 5.41 5.28
N TRP A 68 2.45 5.02 4.38
CA TRP A 68 3.17 3.75 4.48
C TRP A 68 4.66 4.00 4.58
N ARG A 69 5.34 3.24 5.43
CA ARG A 69 6.80 3.15 5.48
C ARG A 69 7.21 1.82 4.87
N SER A 70 8.23 1.85 4.02
CA SER A 70 8.86 0.63 3.52
C SER A 70 10.04 0.28 4.41
N THR A 71 10.08 -0.94 4.91
CA THR A 71 11.21 -1.49 5.65
C THR A 71 11.81 -2.60 4.80
N ASP A 72 13.11 -2.52 4.55
CA ASP A 72 13.84 -3.65 3.97
C ASP A 72 13.94 -4.75 5.02
N VAL A 73 13.58 -5.97 4.65
CA VAL A 73 13.72 -7.14 5.50
C VAL A 73 14.78 -8.02 4.86
N ALA A 74 15.94 -8.09 5.52
CA ALA A 74 16.95 -9.07 5.18
C ALA A 74 16.35 -10.47 5.40
N GLY A 75 16.36 -11.29 4.34
CA GLY A 75 15.99 -12.71 4.39
C GLY A 75 17.16 -13.59 4.75
#